data_AF-A0A3P6QFV2-F1
#
_entry.id   AF-A0A3P6QFV2-F1
#
_cell.length_a   1.000
_cell.length_b   1.000
_cell.length_c   1.000
_cell.angle_alpha   90.00
_cell.angle_beta   90.00
_cell.angle_gamma   90.00
#
_symmetry.space_group_name_H-M   'P 1'
#
loop_
_entity.id
_entity.type
_entity.pdbx_description
1 polymer ?
#
loop_
_entity_poly.entity_id
_entity_poly.type
_entity_poly.pdbx_seq_one_letter_code
_entity_poly.pdbx_strand_id
1 'polypeptide(L)'
;CWLDADKPILRQISSHASDAKFYFIVKFYTPNPIDLEEEYTRYLLTLQIRRDLSVGELHCAETTAALLAAYLVQSECGDFSAEDYPDATYLSHSRFIPHQTIEFQQKVMENHRNLM
;
A
#
# COMPACT_ATOMS: atom_id res chain seq x y z
N CYS A 1 -10.40 10.87 13.17
CA CYS A 1 -11.83 10.46 13.06
C CYS A 1 -12.27 10.63 11.61
N TRP A 2 -13.39 10.01 11.22
CA TRP A 2 -14.00 10.27 9.91
C TRP A 2 -14.68 11.64 9.92
N LEU A 3 -14.50 12.40 8.84
CA LEU A 3 -15.25 13.62 8.61
C LEU A 3 -16.70 13.27 8.23
N ASP A 4 -17.65 13.94 8.86
CA ASP A 4 -19.07 13.90 8.53
C ASP A 4 -19.32 14.82 7.33
N ALA A 5 -19.84 14.25 6.23
CA ALA A 5 -20.05 14.99 4.99
C ALA A 5 -21.15 16.04 5.10
N ASP A 6 -22.09 15.88 6.05
CA ASP A 6 -23.25 16.75 6.21
C ASP A 6 -22.98 17.93 7.15
N LYS A 7 -21.77 18.02 7.73
CA LYS A 7 -21.40 19.06 8.70
C LYS A 7 -20.23 19.92 8.20
N PRO A 8 -20.23 21.24 8.48
CA PRO A 8 -19.09 22.09 8.15
C PRO A 8 -17.79 21.60 8.80
N ILE A 9 -16.70 21.53 8.04
CA ILE A 9 -15.39 21.04 8.52
C ILE A 9 -14.93 21.79 9.78
N LEU A 10 -15.11 23.12 9.82
CA LEU A 10 -14.70 23.95 10.96
C LEU A 10 -15.42 23.61 12.26
N ARG A 11 -16.58 22.93 12.21
CA ARG A 11 -17.29 22.44 13.40
C ARG A 11 -16.84 21.05 13.86
N GLN A 12 -15.99 20.40 13.08
CA GLN A 12 -15.52 19.03 13.33
C GLN A 12 -14.05 18.97 13.74
N ILE A 13 -13.30 20.05 13.52
CA ILE A 13 -11.92 20.19 13.97
C ILE A 13 -11.85 20.89 15.34
N SER A 14 -10.86 20.53 16.14
CA SER A 14 -10.60 21.22 17.41
C SER A 14 -10.21 22.67 17.13
N SER A 15 -10.80 23.62 17.86
CA SER A 15 -10.51 25.06 17.76
C SER A 15 -9.05 25.41 18.08
N HIS A 16 -8.31 24.50 18.73
CA HIS A 16 -6.89 24.64 19.03
C HIS A 16 -5.96 24.06 17.95
N ALA A 17 -6.51 23.43 16.91
CA ALA A 17 -5.73 22.79 15.84
C ALA A 17 -5.69 23.69 14.60
N SER A 18 -4.79 24.69 14.60
CA SER A 18 -4.53 25.52 13.42
C SER A 18 -3.99 24.72 12.21
N ASP A 19 -3.44 23.53 12.46
CA ASP A 19 -2.77 22.67 11.46
C ASP A 19 -3.48 21.32 11.28
N ALA A 20 -4.81 21.30 11.27
CA ALA A 20 -5.57 20.07 11.08
C ALA A 20 -5.18 19.36 9.77
N LYS A 21 -4.70 18.11 9.86
CA LYS A 21 -4.36 17.27 8.71
C LYS A 21 -5.51 16.33 8.40
N PHE A 22 -5.86 16.25 7.11
CA PHE A 22 -6.82 15.30 6.59
C PHE A 22 -6.11 14.30 5.69
N TYR A 23 -6.55 13.06 5.75
CA TYR A 23 -6.06 11.99 4.90
C TYR A 23 -7.24 11.46 4.11
N PHE A 24 -7.07 11.37 2.80
CA PHE A 24 -8.00 10.65 1.95
C PHE A 24 -7.72 9.15 2.14
N ILE A 25 -8.66 8.44 2.74
CA ILE A 25 -8.52 7.03 3.10
C ILE A 25 -9.79 6.24 2.77
N VAL A 26 -9.64 4.94 2.54
CA VAL A 26 -10.76 4.02 2.26
C VAL A 26 -11.56 3.77 3.53
N LYS A 27 -12.86 4.06 3.47
CA LYS A 27 -13.80 3.83 4.59
C LYS A 27 -14.47 2.46 4.50
N PHE A 28 -14.77 2.03 3.29
CA PHE A 28 -15.49 0.79 3.02
C PHE A 28 -14.71 0.00 1.97
N TYR A 29 -14.32 -1.21 2.33
CA TYR A 29 -13.68 -2.16 1.43
C TYR A 29 -14.75 -2.99 0.74
N THR A 30 -14.63 -3.16 -0.57
CA THR A 30 -15.46 -4.13 -1.30
C THR A 30 -15.02 -5.56 -0.93
N PRO A 31 -15.95 -6.51 -0.75
CA PRO A 31 -15.59 -7.93 -0.60
C PRO A 31 -14.96 -8.52 -1.87
N ASN A 32 -15.20 -7.91 -3.04
CA ASN A 32 -14.68 -8.36 -4.31
C ASN A 32 -14.08 -7.17 -5.11
N PRO A 33 -12.75 -7.13 -5.33
CA PRO A 33 -12.08 -6.06 -6.07
C PRO A 33 -12.57 -5.86 -7.51
N ILE A 34 -13.14 -6.91 -8.13
CA ILE A 34 -13.68 -6.88 -9.50
C ILE A 34 -14.92 -5.98 -9.59
N ASP A 35 -15.61 -5.75 -8.47
CA ASP A 35 -16.80 -4.89 -8.42
C ASP A 35 -16.46 -3.40 -8.61
N LEU A 36 -15.18 -3.03 -8.49
CA LEU A 36 -14.71 -1.69 -8.83
C LEU A 36 -14.58 -1.59 -10.35
N GLU A 37 -15.49 -0.87 -11.00
CA GLU A 37 -15.49 -0.71 -12.47
C GLU A 37 -14.34 0.18 -12.96
N GLU A 38 -14.07 1.27 -12.25
CA GLU A 38 -13.07 2.27 -12.65
C GLU A 38 -11.64 1.85 -12.25
N GLU A 39 -10.74 1.90 -13.22
CA GLU A 39 -9.31 1.64 -13.01
C GLU A 39 -8.70 2.59 -11.98
N TYR A 40 -9.11 3.86 -12.00
CA TYR A 40 -8.62 4.84 -11.05
C TYR A 40 -9.04 4.51 -9.61
N THR A 41 -10.26 4.01 -9.38
CA THR A 41 -10.68 3.57 -8.05
C THR A 41 -9.90 2.35 -7.58
N ARG A 42 -9.63 1.39 -8.47
CA ARG A 42 -8.77 0.24 -8.16
C ARG A 42 -7.36 0.70 -7.77
N TYR A 43 -6.79 1.65 -8.51
CA TYR A 43 -5.49 2.24 -8.20
C TYR A 43 -5.48 2.91 -6.81
N LEU A 44 -6.48 3.73 -6.49
CA LEU A 44 -6.59 4.35 -5.16
C LEU A 44 -6.70 3.30 -4.03
N LEU A 45 -7.41 2.20 -4.26
CA LEU A 45 -7.49 1.09 -3.31
C LEU A 45 -6.13 0.40 -3.14
N THR A 46 -5.39 0.17 -4.23
CA THR A 46 -4.02 -0.37 -4.16
C THR A 46 -3.10 0.54 -3.35
N LEU A 47 -3.19 1.86 -3.51
CA LEU A 47 -2.43 2.82 -2.71
C LEU A 47 -2.79 2.76 -1.22
N GLN A 48 -4.08 2.59 -0.90
CA GLN A 48 -4.51 2.37 0.48
C GLN A 48 -3.91 1.08 1.05
N ILE A 49 -3.96 -0.02 0.31
CA ILE A 49 -3.37 -1.31 0.75
C ILE A 49 -1.86 -1.16 0.98
N ARG A 50 -1.14 -0.48 0.07
CA ARG A 50 0.29 -0.18 0.24
C ARG A 50 0.55 0.61 1.52
N ARG A 51 -0.23 1.67 1.76
CA ARG A 51 -0.13 2.47 2.99
C ARG A 51 -0.34 1.58 4.21
N ASP A 52 -1.44 0.86 4.27
CA ASP A 52 -1.86 0.08 5.43
C ASP A 52 -0.90 -1.07 5.73
N LEU A 53 -0.32 -1.69 4.70
CA LEU A 53 0.77 -2.65 4.84
C LEU A 53 2.03 -1.99 5.43
N SER A 54 2.44 -0.83 4.91
CA SER A 54 3.67 -0.13 5.34
C SER A 54 3.62 0.38 6.78
N VAL A 55 2.43 0.77 7.25
CA VAL A 55 2.23 1.29 8.62
C VAL A 55 1.77 0.20 9.60
N GLY A 56 1.51 -1.03 9.13
CA GLY A 56 1.08 -2.16 9.96
C GLY A 56 -0.39 -2.16 10.33
N GLU A 57 -1.25 -1.40 9.64
CA GLU A 57 -2.70 -1.44 9.79
C GLU A 57 -3.30 -2.71 9.15
N LEU A 58 -2.70 -3.18 8.04
CA LEU A 58 -3.11 -4.41 7.36
C LEU A 58 -2.41 -5.64 7.99
N HIS A 59 -3.14 -6.33 8.87
CA HIS A 59 -2.65 -7.53 9.55
C HIS A 59 -2.74 -8.75 8.64
N CYS A 60 -1.59 -9.31 8.26
CA CYS A 60 -1.51 -10.52 7.46
C CYS A 60 -0.23 -11.31 7.78
N ALA A 61 -0.15 -12.55 7.29
CA ALA A 61 1.08 -13.33 7.38
C ALA A 61 2.19 -12.69 6.53
N GLU A 62 3.44 -12.85 6.94
CA GLU A 62 4.59 -12.27 6.22
C GLU A 62 4.67 -12.74 4.76
N THR A 63 4.28 -13.99 4.48
CA THR A 63 4.20 -14.53 3.12
C THR A 63 3.18 -13.78 2.26
N THR A 64 2.03 -13.43 2.83
CA THR A 64 1.02 -12.60 2.17
C THR A 64 1.51 -11.18 1.95
N ALA A 65 2.16 -10.58 2.96
CA ALA A 65 2.76 -9.25 2.83
C ALA A 65 3.82 -9.20 1.73
N ALA A 66 4.68 -10.24 1.64
CA ALA A 66 5.71 -10.34 0.61
C ALA A 66 5.10 -10.47 -0.80
N LEU A 67 4.03 -11.26 -0.95
CA LEU A 67 3.32 -11.39 -2.22
C LEU A 67 2.66 -10.06 -2.63
N LEU A 68 1.99 -9.37 -1.71
CA LEU A 68 1.40 -8.05 -1.97
C LEU A 68 2.46 -7.03 -2.37
N ALA A 69 3.59 -7.00 -1.66
CA ALA A 69 4.72 -6.15 -2.01
C ALA A 69 5.29 -6.47 -3.40
N ALA A 70 5.34 -7.74 -3.80
CA ALA A 70 5.77 -8.13 -5.14
C ALA A 70 4.83 -7.60 -6.23
N TYR A 71 3.51 -7.64 -6.03
CA TYR A 71 2.56 -7.03 -6.97
C TYR A 71 2.71 -5.50 -7.04
N LEU A 72 3.00 -4.84 -5.92
CA LEU A 72 3.29 -3.40 -5.92
C LEU A 72 4.55 -3.09 -6.72
N VAL A 73 5.61 -3.88 -6.52
CA VAL A 73 6.87 -3.75 -7.26
C VAL A 73 6.65 -3.98 -8.75
N GLN A 74 5.95 -5.04 -9.15
CA GLN A 74 5.59 -5.31 -10.54
C GLN A 74 4.89 -4.10 -11.19
N SER A 75 3.96 -3.47 -10.47
CA SER A 75 3.23 -2.30 -10.98
C SER A 75 4.10 -1.05 -11.16
N GLU A 76 5.19 -0.93 -10.40
CA GLU A 76 6.09 0.23 -10.42
C GLU A 76 7.31 0.03 -11.32
N CYS A 77 7.84 -1.19 -11.34
CA CYS A 77 9.10 -1.56 -11.99
C CYS A 77 8.91 -2.30 -13.31
N GLY A 78 7.70 -2.81 -13.59
CA GLY A 78 7.48 -3.77 -14.66
C GLY A 78 8.08 -5.14 -14.34
N ASP A 79 8.27 -5.95 -15.37
CA ASP A 79 8.72 -7.34 -15.22
C ASP A 79 10.13 -7.44 -14.62
N PHE A 80 10.38 -8.52 -13.89
CA PHE A 80 11.69 -8.76 -13.31
C PHE A 80 12.75 -9.00 -14.40
N SER A 81 13.86 -8.25 -14.30
CA SER A 81 15.09 -8.45 -15.09
C SER A 81 16.26 -8.78 -14.17
N ALA A 82 16.95 -9.89 -14.42
CA ALA A 82 18.14 -10.26 -13.64
C ALA A 82 19.33 -9.33 -13.90
N GLU A 83 19.34 -8.62 -15.03
CA GLU A 83 20.35 -7.62 -15.37
C GLU A 83 20.12 -6.34 -14.57
N ASP A 84 18.85 -5.90 -14.47
CA ASP A 84 18.49 -4.67 -13.76
C ASP A 84 18.41 -4.88 -12.23
N TYR A 85 18.05 -6.08 -11.79
CA TYR A 85 17.82 -6.45 -10.40
C TYR A 85 18.68 -7.66 -9.98
N PRO A 86 20.01 -7.48 -9.87
CA PRO A 86 20.93 -8.59 -9.55
C PRO A 86 20.73 -9.15 -8.14
N ASP A 87 20.23 -8.34 -7.20
CA ASP A 87 19.91 -8.72 -5.83
C ASP A 87 18.67 -7.97 -5.33
N ALA A 88 18.26 -8.22 -4.08
CA ALA A 88 17.05 -7.62 -3.51
C ALA A 88 17.21 -6.13 -3.11
N THR A 89 18.36 -5.50 -3.34
CA THR A 89 18.64 -4.14 -2.84
C THR A 89 17.79 -3.06 -3.53
N TYR A 90 17.30 -3.28 -4.75
CA TYR A 90 16.37 -2.37 -5.43
C TYR A 90 15.10 -2.11 -4.60
N LEU A 91 14.71 -3.07 -3.76
CA LEU A 91 13.57 -2.98 -2.84
C LEU A 91 13.83 -2.14 -1.59
N SER A 92 15.07 -1.67 -1.37
CA SER A 92 15.44 -0.90 -0.17
C SER A 92 14.94 0.54 -0.19
N HIS A 93 14.60 1.06 -1.37
CA HIS A 93 14.05 2.41 -1.53
C HIS A 93 12.58 2.51 -1.08
N SER A 94 11.91 1.36 -0.96
CA SER A 94 10.51 1.26 -0.55
C SER A 94 10.40 0.59 0.82
N ARG A 95 9.48 1.10 1.65
CA ARG A 95 9.11 0.49 2.93
C ARG A 95 7.74 -0.17 2.76
N PHE A 96 7.74 -1.48 2.57
CA PHE A 96 6.51 -2.26 2.38
C PHE A 96 5.86 -2.68 3.71
N ILE A 97 6.68 -2.88 4.75
CA ILE A 97 6.23 -3.25 6.11
C ILE A 97 7.01 -2.45 7.18
N PRO A 98 6.50 -2.31 8.41
CA PRO A 98 7.14 -1.52 9.46
C PRO A 98 8.56 -1.98 9.84
N HIS A 99 8.78 -3.31 9.86
CA HIS A 99 10.04 -3.95 10.26
C HIS A 99 10.63 -4.75 9.10
N GLN A 100 10.82 -4.08 7.96
CA GLN A 100 11.35 -4.69 6.75
C GLN A 100 12.78 -5.22 6.96
N THR A 101 12.97 -6.53 6.78
CA THR A 101 14.28 -7.18 6.85
C THR A 101 14.80 -7.55 5.46
N ILE A 102 16.07 -7.96 5.38
CA ILE A 102 16.68 -8.43 4.13
C ILE A 102 16.02 -9.73 3.67
N GLU A 103 15.69 -10.63 4.59
CA GLU A 103 14.99 -11.88 4.30
C GLU A 103 13.60 -11.62 3.71
N PHE A 104 12.90 -10.59 4.19
CA PHE A 104 11.63 -10.16 3.60
C PHE A 104 11.84 -9.66 2.16
N GLN A 105 12.85 -8.81 1.92
CA GLN A 105 13.13 -8.31 0.57
C GLN A 105 13.49 -9.45 -0.40
N GLN A 106 14.23 -10.46 0.06
CA GLN A 106 14.52 -11.66 -0.74
C GLN A 106 13.23 -12.39 -1.14
N LYS A 107 12.31 -12.60 -0.19
CA LYS A 107 10.99 -13.18 -0.49
C LYS A 107 10.19 -12.34 -1.48
N VAL A 108 10.23 -11.01 -1.37
CA VAL A 108 9.56 -10.11 -2.32
C VAL A 108 10.18 -10.26 -3.71
N MET A 109 11.52 -10.26 -3.83
CA MET A 109 12.20 -10.46 -5.11
C MET A 109 11.90 -11.84 -5.72
N GLU A 110 11.88 -12.89 -4.91
CA GLU A 110 11.49 -14.25 -5.35
C GLU A 110 10.08 -14.28 -5.90
N ASN A 111 9.13 -13.61 -5.24
CA ASN A 111 7.77 -13.49 -5.76
C ASN A 111 7.73 -12.64 -7.04
N HIS A 112 8.43 -11.50 -7.09
CA HIS A 112 8.49 -10.62 -8.26
C HIS A 112 9.01 -11.35 -9.51
N ARG A 113 10.01 -12.22 -9.36
CA ARG A 113 10.49 -13.12 -10.45
C ARG A 113 9.43 -14.06 -11.03
N ASN A 114 8.41 -14.39 -10.25
CA ASN A 114 7.33 -15.30 -10.64
C ASN A 114 6.09 -14.56 -11.13
N LEU A 115 6.06 -13.22 -11.03
CA LEU A 115 5.06 -12.37 -11.66
C LEU A 115 5.54 -12.13 -13.09
N MET A 116 4.74 -12.59 -14.05
CA MET A 116 5.07 -12.56 -15.49
C MET A 116 5.35 -11.14 -15.99
#